data_AF-A0A2H0Q584-F1
#
_entry.id   AF-A0A2H0Q584-F1
#
_cell.length_a   1.000
_cell.length_b   1.000
_cell.length_c   1.000
_cell.angle_alpha   90.00
_cell.angle_beta   90.00
_cell.angle_gamma   90.00
#
_symmetry.space_group_name_H-M   'P 1'
#
loop_
_entity.id
_entity.type
_entity.pdbx_description
1 polymer ?
#
loop_
_entity_poly.entity_id
_entity_poly.type
_entity_poly.pdbx_seq_one_letter_code
_entity_poly.pdbx_strand_id
1 'polypeptide(L)'
;MKLVFSFLILLLSTQSFAISIWPTIAFVKGADLCQYQDAYGRSRSEMAQEMVDQASQLMSSGASGSEALKMLVAIDGLIDKNRRLAVQGYGLDVTLEATLKSYVDKLYQDLRPRNKNINFNHAMPIVDVVRAVRNGQRPGYLDDNLMSKLDAIAYGTYAYAPDCRGNILVTIHVMKKDGSTLNFQAQGKPQYVMSDIAARMFEMFQRAQFPSTVRMGSRTLQLIGAPGTPVDSAPSPDLAEQSCEMIDARLPTRNEYEYLSMLGDWNGGIGLGHKVWALKDGYVLAPDLRNPTPVRQVWEVNAREFMYYCVR
;
A
#
# COMPACT_ATOMS: atom_id res chain seq x y z
N MET A 1 1.23 -51.68 -26.19
CA MET A 1 1.28 -50.21 -26.22
C MET A 1 0.12 -49.65 -25.41
N LYS A 2 0.36 -49.18 -24.18
CA LYS A 2 -0.58 -48.33 -23.44
C LYS A 2 0.20 -47.10 -22.98
N LEU A 3 -0.05 -45.97 -23.65
CA LEU A 3 0.48 -44.67 -23.25
C LEU A 3 -0.20 -44.26 -21.94
N VAL A 4 0.58 -44.09 -20.88
CA VAL A 4 0.15 -43.40 -19.67
C VAL A 4 0.56 -41.94 -19.85
N PHE A 5 -0.41 -41.10 -20.17
CA PHE A 5 -0.25 -39.65 -20.16
C PHE A 5 -0.25 -39.20 -18.69
N SER A 6 0.92 -38.91 -18.14
CA SER A 6 1.05 -38.29 -16.82
C SER A 6 0.85 -36.79 -16.98
N PHE A 7 -0.32 -36.29 -16.58
CA PHE A 7 -0.63 -34.86 -16.55
C PHE A 7 0.04 -34.28 -15.29
N LEU A 8 1.22 -33.69 -15.47
CA LEU A 8 1.92 -32.95 -14.42
C LEU A 8 1.21 -31.60 -14.24
N ILE A 9 0.23 -31.53 -13.34
CA ILE A 9 -0.38 -30.26 -12.92
C ILE A 9 0.65 -29.49 -12.09
N LEU A 10 1.24 -28.45 -12.70
CA LEU A 10 2.05 -27.46 -11.99
C LEU A 10 1.15 -26.68 -11.02
N LEU A 11 1.19 -27.08 -9.75
CA LEU A 11 0.66 -26.27 -8.64
C LEU A 11 1.56 -25.03 -8.51
N LEU A 12 1.13 -23.91 -9.09
CA LEU A 12 1.66 -22.59 -8.77
C LEU A 12 1.24 -22.26 -7.34
N SER A 13 2.10 -22.62 -6.38
CA SER A 13 1.99 -22.11 -5.02
C SER A 13 2.36 -20.63 -5.03
N THR A 14 1.37 -19.74 -5.01
CA THR A 14 1.58 -18.33 -4.69
C THR A 14 1.82 -18.22 -3.19
N GLN A 15 3.06 -18.53 -2.77
CA GLN A 15 3.52 -18.25 -1.43
C GLN A 15 3.56 -16.73 -1.20
N SER A 16 3.31 -16.28 0.03
CA SER A 16 3.63 -14.90 0.38
C SER A 16 5.11 -14.68 0.12
N PHE A 17 5.45 -13.85 -0.87
CA PHE A 17 6.81 -13.68 -1.32
C PHE A 17 7.51 -12.69 -0.40
N ALA A 18 8.41 -13.18 0.45
CA ALA A 18 9.33 -12.30 1.12
C ALA A 18 10.21 -11.62 0.07
N ILE A 19 10.23 -10.29 0.08
CA ILE A 19 10.98 -9.46 -0.86
C ILE A 19 12.13 -8.76 -0.13
N SER A 20 13.34 -9.01 -0.62
CA SER A 20 14.55 -8.31 -0.20
C SER A 20 14.78 -7.11 -1.12
N ILE A 21 14.50 -5.91 -0.62
CA ILE A 21 14.64 -4.66 -1.36
C ILE A 21 15.98 -4.02 -1.01
N TRP A 22 16.63 -3.42 -2.01
CA TRP A 22 17.78 -2.55 -1.77
C TRP A 22 17.44 -1.45 -0.75
N PRO A 23 18.26 -1.23 0.29
CA PRO A 23 17.89 -0.33 1.37
C PRO A 23 17.82 1.11 0.92
N THR A 24 18.61 1.56 -0.05
CA THR A 24 18.63 2.98 -0.44
C THR A 24 17.69 3.24 -1.60
N ILE A 25 16.69 4.09 -1.35
CA ILE A 25 15.67 4.43 -2.34
C ILE A 25 16.02 5.80 -2.93
N ALA A 26 16.50 5.79 -4.17
CA ALA A 26 16.77 7.02 -4.89
C ALA A 26 15.44 7.70 -5.27
N PHE A 27 15.37 9.03 -5.15
CA PHE A 27 14.21 9.81 -5.57
C PHE A 27 14.58 10.76 -6.70
N VAL A 28 13.76 10.77 -7.74
CA VAL A 28 13.84 11.75 -8.83
C VAL A 28 12.78 12.83 -8.57
N LYS A 29 13.23 14.09 -8.54
CA LYS A 29 12.34 15.24 -8.45
C LYS A 29 11.70 15.49 -9.82
N GLY A 30 10.37 15.47 -9.84
CA GLY A 30 9.54 15.84 -10.98
C GLY A 30 9.22 17.34 -11.02
N ALA A 31 8.21 17.68 -11.82
CA ALA A 31 7.78 19.06 -12.00
C ALA A 31 7.15 19.67 -10.74
N ASP A 32 7.12 21.00 -10.69
CA ASP A 32 6.26 21.74 -9.78
C ASP A 32 4.87 21.86 -10.42
N LEU A 33 3.93 20.98 -10.04
CA LEU A 33 2.60 21.00 -10.65
C LEU A 33 1.78 22.20 -10.17
N CYS A 34 2.12 22.79 -9.03
CA CYS A 34 1.51 24.05 -8.59
C CYS A 34 1.92 25.18 -9.53
N GLN A 35 3.23 25.35 -9.78
CA GLN A 35 3.69 26.36 -10.73
C GLN A 35 3.17 26.11 -12.15
N TYR A 36 3.06 24.84 -12.55
CA TYR A 36 2.46 24.48 -13.83
C TYR A 36 0.98 24.89 -13.90
N GLN A 37 0.21 24.62 -12.84
CA GLN A 37 -1.19 25.03 -12.72
C GLN A 37 -1.33 26.56 -12.70
N ASP A 38 -0.45 27.28 -12.00
CA ASP A 38 -0.44 28.75 -11.97
C ASP A 38 -0.18 29.32 -13.38
N ALA A 39 0.74 28.72 -14.14
CA ALA A 39 1.14 29.19 -15.46
C ALA A 39 0.19 28.80 -16.61
N TYR A 40 -0.43 27.61 -16.53
CA TYR A 40 -1.22 27.02 -17.62
C TYR A 40 -2.67 26.71 -17.26
N GLY A 41 -3.05 26.79 -15.98
CA GLY A 41 -4.39 26.50 -15.50
C GLY A 41 -5.41 27.62 -15.74
N ARG A 42 -4.98 28.78 -16.26
CA ARG A 42 -5.82 29.94 -16.60
C ARG A 42 -5.41 30.51 -17.96
N SER A 43 -6.35 31.14 -18.66
CA SER A 43 -6.04 31.92 -19.86
C SER A 43 -5.31 33.22 -19.50
N ARG A 44 -4.54 33.78 -20.45
CA ARG A 44 -3.85 35.07 -20.26
C ARG A 44 -4.80 36.21 -19.92
N SER A 45 -6.02 36.20 -20.48
CA SER A 45 -7.07 37.18 -20.20
C SER A 45 -7.55 37.12 -18.76
N GLU A 46 -7.77 35.92 -18.21
CA GLU A 46 -8.23 35.75 -16.83
C GLU A 46 -7.17 36.23 -15.84
N MET A 47 -5.89 35.89 -16.07
CA MET A 47 -4.78 36.33 -15.23
C MET A 47 -4.60 37.85 -15.24
N ALA A 48 -4.73 38.48 -16.42
CA ALA A 48 -4.67 39.92 -16.55
C ALA A 48 -5.82 40.62 -15.82
N GLN A 49 -7.03 40.08 -15.92
CA GLN A 49 -8.21 40.66 -15.28
C GLN A 49 -8.13 40.59 -13.75
N GLU A 50 -7.66 39.46 -13.20
CA GLU A 50 -7.45 39.30 -11.76
C GLU A 50 -6.39 40.27 -11.20
N MET A 51 -5.29 40.48 -11.93
CA MET A 51 -4.28 41.48 -11.54
C MET A 51 -4.86 42.90 -11.54
N VAL A 52 -5.71 43.23 -12.52
CA VAL A 52 -6.40 44.53 -12.58
C VAL A 52 -7.39 44.68 -11.42
N ASP A 53 -8.11 43.63 -11.06
CA ASP A 53 -9.06 43.64 -9.94
C ASP A 53 -8.32 43.81 -8.61
N GLN A 54 -7.20 43.10 -8.40
CA GLN A 54 -6.36 43.25 -7.21
C GLN A 54 -5.74 44.65 -7.10
N ALA A 55 -5.24 45.20 -8.21
CA ALA A 55 -4.72 46.56 -8.26
C ALA A 55 -5.83 47.59 -7.95
N SER A 56 -7.04 47.39 -8.47
CA SER A 56 -8.20 48.25 -8.21
C SER A 56 -8.61 48.23 -6.74
N GLN A 57 -8.57 47.07 -6.09
CA GLN A 57 -8.83 46.94 -4.65
C GLN A 57 -7.79 47.70 -3.81
N LEU A 58 -6.51 47.56 -4.15
CA LEU A 58 -5.42 48.32 -3.48
C LEU A 58 -5.58 49.83 -3.67
N MET A 59 -5.95 50.27 -4.88
CA MET A 59 -6.25 51.68 -5.16
C MET A 59 -7.45 52.19 -4.38
N SER A 60 -8.52 51.40 -4.28
CA SER A 60 -9.70 51.73 -3.48
C SER A 60 -9.39 51.82 -1.98
N SER A 61 -8.33 51.14 -1.53
CA SER A 61 -7.82 51.17 -0.16
C SER A 61 -6.82 52.33 0.09
N GLY A 62 -6.63 53.22 -0.89
CA GLY A 62 -5.82 54.44 -0.77
C GLY A 62 -4.40 54.36 -1.33
N ALA A 63 -4.00 53.25 -1.97
CA ALA A 63 -2.70 53.17 -2.64
C ALA A 63 -2.70 53.95 -3.97
N SER A 64 -1.61 54.66 -4.28
CA SER A 64 -1.46 55.23 -5.62
C SER A 64 -1.33 54.12 -6.67
N GLY A 65 -1.86 54.29 -7.88
CA GLY A 65 -1.86 53.21 -8.89
C GLY A 65 -0.46 52.67 -9.23
N SER A 66 0.56 53.53 -9.21
CA SER A 66 1.95 53.14 -9.41
C SER A 66 2.56 52.34 -8.24
N GLU A 67 2.04 52.55 -7.04
CA GLU A 67 2.50 51.92 -5.80
C GLU A 67 1.81 50.57 -5.59
N ALA A 68 0.51 50.48 -5.89
CA ALA A 68 -0.23 49.23 -5.91
C ALA A 68 0.43 48.19 -6.85
N LEU A 69 0.80 48.60 -8.07
CA LEU A 69 1.47 47.71 -9.02
C LEU A 69 2.86 47.28 -8.54
N LYS A 70 3.65 48.21 -7.97
CA LYS A 70 4.97 47.89 -7.40
C LYS A 70 4.87 46.92 -6.22
N MET A 71 3.87 47.09 -5.36
CA MET A 71 3.60 46.17 -4.25
C MET A 71 3.25 44.77 -4.75
N LEU A 72 2.38 44.64 -5.75
CA LEU A 72 2.01 43.34 -6.32
C LEU A 72 3.23 42.60 -6.87
N VAL A 73 4.09 43.29 -7.64
CA VAL A 73 5.34 42.70 -8.17
C VAL A 73 6.30 42.30 -7.05
N ALA A 74 6.41 43.12 -5.99
CA ALA A 74 7.28 42.82 -4.86
C ALA A 74 6.78 41.60 -4.05
N ILE A 75 5.47 41.48 -3.84
CA ILE A 75 4.85 40.33 -3.16
C ILE A 75 5.08 39.06 -3.95
N ASP A 76 4.86 39.08 -5.27
CA ASP A 76 5.10 37.94 -6.15
C ASP A 76 6.58 37.49 -6.10
N GLY A 77 7.51 38.44 -6.19
CA GLY A 77 8.94 38.16 -6.04
C GLY A 77 9.34 37.58 -4.67
N LEU A 78 8.67 37.99 -3.58
CA LEU A 78 8.88 37.42 -2.25
C LEU A 78 8.31 36.00 -2.14
N ILE A 79 7.14 35.73 -2.74
CA ILE A 79 6.55 34.39 -2.78
C ILE A 79 7.49 33.43 -3.51
N ASP A 80 7.97 33.81 -4.68
CA ASP A 80 8.93 33.01 -5.46
C ASP A 80 10.24 32.78 -4.72
N LYS A 81 10.77 33.81 -4.05
CA LYS A 81 11.97 33.68 -3.21
C LYS A 81 11.72 32.68 -2.08
N ASN A 82 10.61 32.79 -1.36
CA ASN A 82 10.27 31.88 -0.26
C ASN A 82 10.06 30.44 -0.76
N ARG A 83 9.40 30.25 -1.90
CA ARG A 83 9.27 28.92 -2.56
C ARG A 83 10.65 28.33 -2.84
N ARG A 84 11.58 29.11 -3.41
CA ARG A 84 12.96 28.63 -3.65
C ARG A 84 13.67 28.28 -2.35
N LEU A 85 13.60 29.12 -1.31
CA LEU A 85 14.20 28.85 -0.01
C LEU A 85 13.64 27.57 0.64
N ALA A 86 12.32 27.32 0.54
CA ALA A 86 11.68 26.12 1.09
C ALA A 86 12.12 24.82 0.38
N VAL A 87 12.59 24.93 -0.86
CA VAL A 87 13.07 23.81 -1.69
C VAL A 87 14.61 23.76 -1.73
N GLN A 88 15.29 24.73 -1.13
CA GLN A 88 16.75 24.73 -1.03
C GLN A 88 17.19 23.67 -0.02
N GLY A 89 17.88 22.64 -0.53
CA GLY A 89 18.49 21.58 0.26
C GLY A 89 18.23 20.18 -0.30
N TYR A 90 19.05 19.22 0.11
CA TYR A 90 18.95 17.79 -0.22
C TYR A 90 18.22 17.01 0.88
N GLY A 91 17.00 17.44 1.23
CA GLY A 91 16.30 16.93 2.42
C GLY A 91 15.04 16.12 2.14
N LEU A 92 14.29 16.47 1.09
CA LEU A 92 12.97 15.88 0.89
C LEU A 92 13.08 14.41 0.46
N ASP A 93 13.97 14.12 -0.46
CA ASP A 93 14.34 12.76 -0.88
C ASP A 93 14.80 11.87 0.29
N VAL A 94 15.60 12.41 1.23
CA VAL A 94 16.01 11.69 2.45
C VAL A 94 14.82 11.50 3.40
N THR A 95 14.00 12.53 3.56
CA THR A 95 12.79 12.49 4.41
C THR A 95 11.81 11.45 3.90
N LEU A 96 11.59 11.40 2.59
CA LEU A 96 10.71 10.44 1.93
C LEU A 96 11.21 9.00 2.11
N GLU A 97 12.51 8.75 1.92
CA GLU A 97 13.11 7.44 2.18
C GLU A 97 12.96 7.01 3.64
N ALA A 98 13.30 7.90 4.58
CA ALA A 98 13.29 7.61 6.01
C ALA A 98 11.88 7.36 6.55
N THR A 99 10.92 8.20 6.15
CA THR A 99 9.51 8.07 6.58
C THR A 99 8.88 6.79 6.03
N LEU A 100 9.16 6.41 4.78
CA LEU A 100 8.68 5.14 4.22
C LEU A 100 9.14 3.94 5.05
N LYS A 101 10.45 3.84 5.30
CA LYS A 101 11.01 2.74 6.12
C LYS A 101 10.43 2.73 7.52
N SER A 102 10.32 3.91 8.14
CA SER A 102 9.76 4.06 9.49
C SER A 102 8.30 3.60 9.56
N TYR A 103 7.46 3.95 8.59
CA TYR A 103 6.06 3.51 8.57
C TYR A 103 5.95 2.01 8.30
N VAL A 104 6.76 1.44 7.39
CA VAL A 104 6.80 -0.02 7.18
C VAL A 104 7.19 -0.73 8.48
N ASP A 105 8.25 -0.29 9.16
CA ASP A 105 8.67 -0.88 10.43
C ASP A 105 7.62 -0.71 11.52
N LYS A 106 6.95 0.44 11.60
CA LYS A 106 5.85 0.69 12.52
C LYS A 106 4.69 -0.29 12.29
N LEU A 107 4.31 -0.55 11.03
CA LEU A 107 3.27 -1.54 10.72
C LEU A 107 3.64 -2.94 11.21
N TYR A 108 4.90 -3.35 11.05
CA TYR A 108 5.38 -4.62 11.60
C TYR A 108 5.37 -4.65 13.14
N GLN A 109 5.66 -3.53 13.81
CA GLN A 109 5.62 -3.43 15.27
C GLN A 109 4.19 -3.46 15.83
N ASP A 110 3.26 -2.80 15.13
CA ASP A 110 1.86 -2.67 15.54
C ASP A 110 1.08 -3.96 15.26
N LEU A 111 1.27 -4.58 14.08
CA LEU A 111 0.52 -5.77 13.65
C LEU A 111 1.19 -7.10 14.00
N ARG A 112 2.51 -7.09 14.27
CA ARG A 112 3.31 -8.25 14.73
C ARG A 112 3.04 -9.55 13.95
N PRO A 113 3.13 -9.56 12.62
CA PRO A 113 3.04 -10.80 11.87
C PRO A 113 4.21 -11.73 12.24
N ARG A 114 3.99 -13.04 12.10
CA ARG A 114 4.98 -14.09 12.35
C ARG A 114 6.22 -13.97 11.47
N ASN A 115 6.02 -13.55 10.22
CA ASN A 115 7.08 -13.38 9.24
C ASN A 115 7.09 -11.95 8.71
N LYS A 116 8.28 -11.40 8.46
CA LYS A 116 8.48 -10.10 7.83
C LYS A 116 8.74 -10.29 6.33
N ASN A 117 7.75 -9.95 5.51
CA ASN A 117 7.84 -10.16 4.06
C ASN A 117 8.49 -9.00 3.31
N ILE A 118 8.72 -7.84 3.93
CA ILE A 118 9.44 -6.71 3.32
C ILE A 118 10.71 -6.48 4.11
N ASN A 119 11.87 -6.67 3.49
CA ASN A 119 13.17 -6.47 4.14
C ASN A 119 14.02 -5.47 3.34
N PHE A 120 14.49 -4.42 4.01
CA PHE A 120 15.48 -3.49 3.47
C PHE A 120 16.88 -3.99 3.84
N ASN A 121 17.53 -4.69 2.91
CA ASN A 121 18.74 -5.45 3.24
C ASN A 121 20.02 -4.62 3.10
N HIS A 122 20.56 -4.18 4.23
CA HIS A 122 21.89 -3.59 4.27
C HIS A 122 22.96 -4.65 4.04
N ALA A 123 23.61 -4.59 2.89
CA ALA A 123 24.68 -5.52 2.56
C ALA A 123 26.09 -4.97 2.89
N MET A 124 26.17 -3.76 3.45
CA MET A 124 27.40 -3.19 3.99
C MET A 124 27.60 -3.58 5.47
N PRO A 125 28.85 -3.74 5.93
CA PRO A 125 29.16 -3.85 7.36
C PRO A 125 28.61 -2.64 8.14
N ILE A 126 28.15 -2.87 9.37
CA ILE A 126 27.57 -1.83 10.25
C ILE A 126 28.52 -0.61 10.40
N VAL A 127 29.84 -0.84 10.43
CA VAL A 127 30.85 0.22 10.56
C VAL A 127 30.82 1.18 9.37
N ASP A 128 30.61 0.69 8.15
CA ASP A 128 30.55 1.53 6.95
C ASP A 128 29.21 2.28 6.86
N VAL A 129 28.12 1.70 7.38
CA VAL A 129 26.85 2.41 7.57
C VAL A 129 27.04 3.59 8.52
N VAL A 130 27.67 3.38 9.68
CA VAL A 130 27.95 4.45 10.66
C VAL A 130 28.84 5.53 10.06
N ARG A 131 29.86 5.14 9.27
CA ARG A 131 30.74 6.10 8.58
C ARG A 131 29.98 6.93 7.54
N ALA A 132 29.13 6.30 6.72
CA ALA A 132 28.31 6.99 5.74
C ALA A 132 27.37 7.99 6.41
N VAL A 133 26.66 7.57 7.46
CA VAL A 133 25.76 8.44 8.24
C VAL A 133 26.52 9.62 8.85
N ARG A 134 27.68 9.40 9.48
CA ARG A 134 28.51 10.48 10.04
C ARG A 134 28.93 11.52 9.00
N ASN A 135 29.13 11.09 7.75
CA ASN A 135 29.56 11.95 6.65
C ASN A 135 28.38 12.56 5.88
N GLY A 136 27.14 12.39 6.33
CA GLY A 136 25.94 12.86 5.62
C GLY A 136 25.68 12.13 4.29
N GLN A 137 26.27 10.95 4.11
CA GLN A 137 26.14 10.13 2.91
C GLN A 137 25.06 9.07 3.09
N ARG A 138 24.36 8.75 1.99
CA ARG A 138 23.42 7.63 1.98
C ARG A 138 24.19 6.30 1.98
N PRO A 139 23.88 5.37 2.88
CA PRO A 139 24.54 4.06 2.90
C PRO A 139 24.11 3.23 1.68
N GLY A 140 24.96 2.90 0.72
CA GLY A 140 24.50 2.06 -0.40
C GLY A 140 25.45 1.91 -1.58
N TYR A 141 26.60 1.28 -1.37
CA TYR A 141 27.39 0.76 -2.50
C TYR A 141 26.76 -0.52 -3.04
N LEU A 142 26.30 -0.50 -4.29
CA LEU A 142 25.68 -1.62 -4.97
C LEU A 142 26.72 -2.26 -5.90
N ASP A 143 27.24 -3.43 -5.52
CA ASP A 143 28.11 -4.24 -6.38
C ASP A 143 27.33 -5.37 -7.07
N ASP A 144 27.91 -5.94 -8.12
CA ASP A 144 27.25 -6.99 -8.91
C ASP A 144 26.94 -8.25 -8.07
N ASN A 145 27.73 -8.50 -7.03
CA ASN A 145 27.53 -9.62 -6.11
C ASN A 145 26.31 -9.41 -5.19
N LEU A 146 26.04 -8.17 -4.76
CA LEU A 146 24.86 -7.78 -3.99
C LEU A 146 23.58 -7.93 -4.78
N MET A 147 23.62 -7.58 -6.07
CA MET A 147 22.45 -7.67 -6.96
C MET A 147 21.91 -9.10 -7.04
N SER A 148 22.79 -10.10 -6.96
CA SER A 148 22.38 -11.50 -6.90
C SER A 148 21.55 -11.85 -5.65
N LYS A 149 21.67 -11.09 -4.55
CA LYS A 149 21.01 -11.34 -3.26
C LYS A 149 19.74 -10.52 -3.02
N LEU A 150 19.42 -9.56 -3.89
CA LEU A 150 18.25 -8.69 -3.77
C LEU A 150 17.12 -9.19 -4.66
N ASP A 151 15.88 -9.17 -4.21
CA ASP A 151 14.73 -9.56 -5.04
C ASP A 151 14.22 -8.40 -5.88
N ALA A 152 14.46 -7.17 -5.43
CA ALA A 152 14.04 -5.95 -6.10
C ALA A 152 14.89 -4.71 -5.76
N ILE A 153 14.83 -3.73 -6.64
CA ILE A 153 15.27 -2.36 -6.39
C ILE A 153 14.04 -1.46 -6.33
N ALA A 154 14.01 -0.54 -5.36
CA ALA A 154 13.01 0.51 -5.31
C ALA A 154 13.60 1.88 -5.65
N TYR A 155 12.89 2.66 -6.47
CA TYR A 155 13.16 4.08 -6.69
C TYR A 155 11.86 4.87 -6.62
N GLY A 156 11.95 6.14 -6.30
CA GLY A 156 10.80 7.02 -6.16
C GLY A 156 10.82 8.20 -7.12
N THR A 157 9.66 8.74 -7.39
CA THR A 157 9.47 10.05 -8.03
C THR A 157 8.58 10.91 -7.14
N TYR A 158 8.85 12.21 -7.08
CA TYR A 158 7.95 13.13 -6.39
C TYR A 158 7.78 14.44 -7.14
N ALA A 159 6.59 15.02 -7.08
CA ALA A 159 6.25 16.31 -7.66
C ALA A 159 5.47 17.15 -6.63
N TYR A 160 5.55 18.47 -6.72
CA TYR A 160 4.65 19.32 -5.92
C TYR A 160 3.24 19.16 -6.43
N ALA A 161 2.27 18.97 -5.54
CA ALA A 161 0.89 18.72 -5.92
C ALA A 161 0.26 19.96 -6.58
N PRO A 162 -0.70 19.77 -7.51
CA PRO A 162 -1.36 20.88 -8.20
C PRO A 162 -2.31 21.68 -7.27
N ASP A 163 -2.55 21.19 -6.05
CA ASP A 163 -3.41 21.87 -5.09
C ASP A 163 -2.77 23.12 -4.46
N CYS A 164 -1.47 23.36 -4.69
CA CYS A 164 -0.72 24.48 -4.14
C CYS A 164 -0.80 24.62 -2.61
N ARG A 165 -1.15 23.54 -1.90
CA ARG A 165 -1.34 23.53 -0.44
C ARG A 165 -0.18 22.85 0.28
N GLY A 166 0.99 22.78 -0.36
CA GLY A 166 2.17 22.14 0.20
C GLY A 166 2.07 20.62 0.29
N ASN A 167 1.18 20.00 -0.48
CA ASN A 167 1.17 18.55 -0.70
C ASN A 167 2.17 18.20 -1.80
N ILE A 168 2.61 16.94 -1.80
CA ILE A 168 3.42 16.34 -2.84
C ILE A 168 2.73 15.09 -3.35
N LEU A 169 2.85 14.85 -4.65
CA LEU A 169 2.52 13.59 -5.29
C LEU A 169 3.78 12.74 -5.29
N VAL A 170 3.70 11.52 -4.76
CA VAL A 170 4.83 10.60 -4.69
C VAL A 170 4.46 9.27 -5.30
N THR A 171 5.36 8.70 -6.09
CA THR A 171 5.23 7.34 -6.62
C THR A 171 6.49 6.55 -6.28
N ILE A 172 6.33 5.37 -5.69
CA ILE A 172 7.39 4.37 -5.50
C ILE A 172 7.25 3.27 -6.55
N HIS A 173 8.36 2.98 -7.22
CA HIS A 173 8.50 1.93 -8.21
C HIS A 173 9.37 0.83 -7.62
N VAL A 174 8.82 -0.38 -7.48
CA VAL A 174 9.57 -1.57 -7.04
C VAL A 174 9.79 -2.47 -8.24
N MET A 175 11.00 -2.46 -8.77
CA MET A 175 11.43 -3.26 -9.91
C MET A 175 11.98 -4.60 -9.44
N LYS A 176 11.29 -5.69 -9.78
CA LYS A 176 11.70 -7.05 -9.44
C LYS A 176 12.75 -7.57 -10.43
N LYS A 177 13.50 -8.60 -10.02
CA LYS A 177 14.46 -9.33 -10.88
C LYS A 177 13.87 -9.85 -12.19
N ASP A 178 12.58 -10.18 -12.21
CA ASP A 178 11.86 -10.67 -13.41
C ASP A 178 11.51 -9.56 -14.42
N GLY A 179 11.89 -8.30 -14.13
CA GLY A 179 11.60 -7.13 -14.95
C GLY A 179 10.22 -6.51 -14.73
N SER A 180 9.34 -7.15 -13.96
CA SER A 180 8.04 -6.57 -13.62
C SER A 180 8.18 -5.51 -12.52
N THR A 181 7.31 -4.50 -12.56
CA THR A 181 7.36 -3.36 -11.64
C THR A 181 6.03 -3.18 -10.92
N LEU A 182 6.10 -3.02 -9.60
CA LEU A 182 4.95 -2.62 -8.77
C LEU A 182 5.03 -1.12 -8.49
N ASN A 183 3.91 -0.43 -8.61
CA ASN A 183 3.83 1.02 -8.46
C ASN A 183 2.88 1.38 -7.32
N PHE A 184 3.35 2.23 -6.40
CA PHE A 184 2.56 2.72 -5.26
C PHE A 184 2.56 4.24 -5.27
N GLN A 185 1.38 4.85 -5.36
CA GLN A 185 1.24 6.30 -5.47
C GLN A 185 0.35 6.85 -4.36
N ALA A 186 0.75 8.00 -3.81
CA ALA A 186 -0.03 8.77 -2.85
C ALA A 186 0.20 10.27 -3.02
N GLN A 187 -0.76 11.08 -2.59
CA GLN A 187 -0.64 12.52 -2.49
C GLN A 187 -0.88 12.95 -1.04
N GLY A 188 -0.02 13.81 -0.51
CA GLY A 188 -0.18 14.32 0.84
C GLY A 188 0.98 15.19 1.30
N LYS A 189 0.99 15.54 2.59
CA LYS A 189 2.08 16.32 3.17
C LYS A 189 3.38 15.52 3.19
N PRO A 190 4.55 16.14 2.95
CA PRO A 190 5.86 15.48 2.94
C PRO A 190 6.13 14.54 4.12
N GLN A 191 5.71 14.92 5.32
CA GLN A 191 5.95 14.15 6.55
C GLN A 191 5.04 12.92 6.73
N TYR A 192 3.95 12.81 5.97
CA TYR A 192 2.93 11.76 6.15
C TYR A 192 2.61 10.97 4.87
N VAL A 193 2.92 11.50 3.68
CA VAL A 193 2.54 10.87 2.40
C VAL A 193 3.01 9.42 2.28
N MET A 194 4.15 9.09 2.88
CA MET A 194 4.71 7.75 2.87
C MET A 194 3.97 6.74 3.74
N SER A 195 3.09 7.17 4.65
CA SER A 195 2.27 6.25 5.46
C SER A 195 1.28 5.46 4.61
N ASP A 196 0.62 6.11 3.64
CA ASP A 196 -0.30 5.47 2.70
C ASP A 196 0.46 4.50 1.78
N ILE A 197 1.60 4.93 1.25
CA ILE A 197 2.47 4.07 0.43
C ILE A 197 2.95 2.85 1.24
N ALA A 198 3.41 3.05 2.47
CA ALA A 198 3.86 1.98 3.36
C ALA A 198 2.74 0.98 3.64
N ALA A 199 1.51 1.46 3.91
CA ALA A 199 0.35 0.61 4.16
C ALA A 199 0.02 -0.26 2.93
N ARG A 200 -0.02 0.34 1.73
CA ARG A 200 -0.27 -0.40 0.47
C ARG A 200 0.83 -1.39 0.15
N MET A 201 2.11 -1.03 0.38
CA MET A 201 3.23 -1.97 0.22
C MET A 201 3.09 -3.12 1.21
N PHE A 202 2.85 -2.83 2.48
CA PHE A 202 2.67 -3.83 3.53
C PHE A 202 1.52 -4.77 3.17
N GLU A 203 0.36 -4.25 2.79
CA GLU A 203 -0.78 -5.06 2.35
C GLU A 203 -0.42 -5.97 1.17
N MET A 204 0.22 -5.43 0.14
CA MET A 204 0.59 -6.18 -1.06
C MET A 204 1.49 -7.39 -0.74
N PHE A 205 2.48 -7.22 0.14
CA PHE A 205 3.46 -8.28 0.43
C PHE A 205 3.11 -9.15 1.64
N GLN A 206 2.34 -8.63 2.60
CA GLN A 206 2.09 -9.28 3.88
C GLN A 206 0.70 -9.92 3.97
N ARG A 207 -0.31 -9.37 3.29
CA ARG A 207 -1.69 -9.90 3.36
C ARG A 207 -1.74 -11.32 2.82
N ALA A 208 -2.61 -12.14 3.41
CA ALA A 208 -2.91 -13.48 2.93
C ALA A 208 -3.28 -13.45 1.45
N GLN A 209 -2.52 -14.21 0.66
CA GLN A 209 -2.72 -14.36 -0.78
C GLN A 209 -3.55 -15.62 -1.07
N PHE A 210 -4.25 -15.61 -2.20
CA PHE A 210 -5.09 -16.71 -2.64
C PHE A 210 -4.73 -17.08 -4.09
N PRO A 211 -4.55 -18.37 -4.41
CA PRO A 211 -4.55 -19.50 -3.48
C PRO A 211 -3.28 -19.52 -2.59
N SER A 212 -3.38 -20.08 -1.39
CA SER A 212 -2.23 -20.31 -0.51
C SER A 212 -2.37 -21.61 0.28
N THR A 213 -1.32 -21.96 1.03
CA THR A 213 -1.25 -23.24 1.75
C THR A 213 -0.84 -23.01 3.20
N VAL A 214 -1.65 -23.50 4.12
CA VAL A 214 -1.47 -23.32 5.55
C VAL A 214 -1.36 -24.66 6.23
N ARG A 215 -0.31 -24.84 7.03
CA ARG A 215 -0.16 -26.04 7.85
C ARG A 215 -1.03 -25.93 9.10
N MET A 216 -1.89 -26.92 9.34
CA MET A 216 -2.73 -27.06 10.52
C MET A 216 -2.43 -28.40 11.20
N GLY A 217 -1.46 -28.38 12.12
CA GLY A 217 -0.94 -29.60 12.76
C GLY A 217 -0.25 -30.53 11.76
N SER A 218 -0.79 -31.75 11.61
CA SER A 218 -0.32 -32.75 10.64
C SER A 218 -0.97 -32.62 9.26
N ARG A 219 -2.01 -31.78 9.13
CA ARG A 219 -2.71 -31.55 7.87
C ARG A 219 -2.24 -30.25 7.22
N THR A 220 -2.41 -30.20 5.92
CA THR A 220 -2.18 -29.02 5.11
C THR A 220 -3.51 -28.61 4.52
N LEU A 221 -3.91 -27.37 4.76
CA LEU A 221 -5.13 -26.79 4.24
C LEU A 221 -4.76 -25.85 3.08
N GLN A 222 -5.36 -26.07 1.92
CA GLN A 222 -5.21 -25.16 0.80
C GLN A 222 -6.32 -24.11 0.86
N LEU A 223 -5.94 -22.84 1.00
CA LEU A 223 -6.84 -21.70 0.88
C LEU A 223 -7.02 -21.39 -0.60
N ILE A 224 -8.23 -21.52 -1.13
CA ILE A 224 -8.53 -21.25 -2.53
C ILE A 224 -9.08 -19.83 -2.71
N GLY A 225 -9.90 -19.38 -1.75
CA GLY A 225 -10.69 -18.15 -1.88
C GLY A 225 -12.06 -18.46 -2.48
N ALA A 226 -12.92 -17.46 -2.59
CA ALA A 226 -14.18 -17.55 -3.30
C ALA A 226 -13.98 -17.40 -4.83
N PRO A 227 -14.98 -17.73 -5.66
CA PRO A 227 -14.89 -17.52 -7.11
C PRO A 227 -14.59 -16.05 -7.45
N GLY A 228 -13.37 -15.81 -7.97
CA GLY A 228 -12.93 -14.47 -8.42
C GLY A 228 -12.47 -13.51 -7.33
N THR A 229 -12.60 -13.85 -6.04
CA THR A 229 -12.17 -12.99 -4.93
C THR A 229 -11.65 -13.80 -3.73
N PRO A 230 -10.76 -13.26 -2.89
CA PRO A 230 -10.31 -13.94 -1.66
C PRO A 230 -11.43 -14.39 -0.72
N VAL A 231 -12.42 -13.52 -0.53
CA VAL A 231 -13.57 -13.72 0.37
C VAL A 231 -14.76 -13.07 -0.30
N ASP A 232 -15.89 -13.75 -0.32
CA ASP A 232 -17.15 -13.30 -0.91
C ASP A 232 -18.31 -13.46 0.08
N SER A 233 -19.51 -13.02 -0.30
CA SER A 233 -20.73 -13.14 0.50
C SER A 233 -21.86 -13.77 -0.30
N ALA A 234 -22.66 -14.61 0.34
CA ALA A 234 -23.85 -15.22 -0.26
C ALA A 234 -25.11 -14.91 0.55
N PRO A 235 -26.31 -14.86 -0.08
CA PRO A 235 -27.58 -14.72 0.61
C PRO A 235 -28.00 -15.94 1.44
N SER A 236 -27.37 -17.11 1.24
CA SER A 236 -27.58 -18.31 2.06
C SER A 236 -26.30 -19.15 2.15
N PRO A 237 -26.11 -19.94 3.23
CA PRO A 237 -24.97 -20.85 3.35
C PRO A 237 -24.94 -21.92 2.25
N ASP A 238 -26.11 -22.40 1.82
CA ASP A 238 -26.20 -23.42 0.77
C ASP A 238 -25.66 -22.91 -0.57
N LEU A 239 -25.90 -21.63 -0.90
CA LEU A 239 -25.36 -21.03 -2.12
C LEU A 239 -23.84 -20.81 -2.01
N ALA A 240 -23.34 -20.46 -0.82
CA ALA A 240 -21.91 -20.39 -0.56
C ALA A 240 -21.24 -21.77 -0.71
N GLU A 241 -21.89 -22.82 -0.21
CA GLU A 241 -21.42 -24.20 -0.33
C GLU A 241 -21.34 -24.63 -1.80
N GLN A 242 -22.43 -24.45 -2.55
CA GLN A 242 -22.47 -24.72 -3.99
C GLN A 242 -21.40 -23.94 -4.76
N SER A 243 -21.16 -22.68 -4.39
CA SER A 243 -20.13 -21.84 -5.03
C SER A 243 -18.72 -22.43 -4.83
N CYS A 244 -18.44 -22.99 -3.66
CA CYS A 244 -17.18 -23.69 -3.41
C CYS A 244 -17.10 -25.03 -4.15
N GLU A 245 -18.18 -25.80 -4.20
CA GLU A 245 -18.22 -27.07 -4.92
C GLU A 245 -17.98 -26.90 -6.43
N MET A 246 -18.49 -25.81 -7.03
CA MET A 246 -18.27 -25.47 -8.45
C MET A 246 -16.79 -25.27 -8.83
N ILE A 247 -15.92 -24.97 -7.86
CA ILE A 247 -14.48 -24.81 -8.06
C ILE A 247 -13.66 -25.97 -7.47
N ASP A 248 -14.29 -27.13 -7.26
CA ASP A 248 -13.69 -28.33 -6.68
C ASP A 248 -13.05 -28.05 -5.30
N ALA A 249 -13.78 -27.29 -4.47
CA ALA A 249 -13.42 -26.92 -3.12
C ALA A 249 -14.63 -27.11 -2.19
N ARG A 250 -14.48 -26.76 -0.92
CA ARG A 250 -15.55 -26.81 0.08
C ARG A 250 -15.51 -25.62 1.03
N LEU A 251 -16.59 -25.43 1.76
CA LEU A 251 -16.57 -24.53 2.91
C LEU A 251 -15.60 -25.05 4.00
N PRO A 252 -14.91 -24.15 4.71
CA PRO A 252 -14.14 -24.51 5.89
C PRO A 252 -15.06 -25.07 6.97
N THR A 253 -14.52 -26.02 7.72
CA THR A 253 -15.12 -26.45 8.98
C THR A 253 -14.98 -25.35 10.03
N ARG A 254 -15.77 -25.43 11.10
CA ARG A 254 -15.64 -24.54 12.26
C ARG A 254 -14.19 -24.41 12.75
N ASN A 255 -13.49 -25.53 12.92
CA ASN A 255 -12.13 -25.53 13.44
C ASN A 255 -11.13 -24.87 12.47
N GLU A 256 -11.35 -25.02 11.16
CA GLU A 256 -10.53 -24.36 10.14
C GLU A 256 -10.77 -22.86 10.14
N TYR A 257 -12.03 -22.41 10.24
CA TYR A 257 -12.35 -20.99 10.42
C TYR A 257 -11.69 -20.40 11.68
N GLU A 258 -11.85 -21.05 12.84
CA GLU A 258 -11.25 -20.59 14.09
C GLU A 258 -9.71 -20.56 13.99
N TYR A 259 -9.08 -21.60 13.44
CA TYR A 259 -7.63 -21.66 13.26
C TYR A 259 -7.10 -20.56 12.32
N LEU A 260 -7.75 -20.37 11.17
CA LEU A 260 -7.39 -19.31 10.21
C LEU A 260 -7.62 -17.92 10.79
N SER A 261 -8.64 -17.74 11.63
CA SER A 261 -8.87 -16.50 12.38
C SER A 261 -7.77 -16.21 13.39
N MET A 262 -7.21 -17.25 14.03
CA MET A 262 -6.11 -17.08 14.98
C MET A 262 -4.79 -16.73 14.28
N LEU A 263 -4.60 -17.16 13.03
CA LEU A 263 -3.51 -16.68 12.19
C LEU A 263 -3.74 -15.23 11.79
N GLY A 264 -4.96 -14.87 11.40
CA GLY A 264 -5.33 -13.54 10.96
C GLY A 264 -4.76 -13.19 9.58
N ASP A 265 -5.19 -12.04 9.06
CA ASP A 265 -4.97 -11.63 7.65
C ASP A 265 -3.49 -11.47 7.27
N TRP A 266 -2.61 -11.30 8.25
CA TRP A 266 -1.17 -11.02 8.04
C TRP A 266 -0.27 -12.25 8.17
N ASN A 267 -0.84 -13.42 8.49
CA ASN A 267 -0.09 -14.67 8.70
C ASN A 267 -0.61 -15.82 7.84
N GLY A 268 -1.18 -15.50 6.68
CA GLY A 268 -1.80 -16.49 5.79
C GLY A 268 -3.14 -17.02 6.30
N GLY A 269 -3.75 -16.37 7.30
CA GLY A 269 -5.10 -16.64 7.76
C GLY A 269 -6.12 -15.66 7.20
N ILE A 270 -7.35 -15.77 7.68
CA ILE A 270 -8.44 -14.82 7.42
C ILE A 270 -9.09 -14.49 8.74
N GLY A 271 -9.10 -13.21 9.10
CA GLY A 271 -9.81 -12.71 10.27
C GLY A 271 -11.32 -12.80 10.08
N LEU A 272 -12.03 -13.41 11.04
CA LEU A 272 -13.49 -13.52 10.96
C LEU A 272 -14.22 -12.21 11.25
N GLY A 273 -13.58 -11.31 12.01
CA GLY A 273 -14.19 -10.08 12.50
C GLY A 273 -15.52 -10.34 13.23
N HIS A 274 -16.47 -9.41 13.06
CA HIS A 274 -17.84 -9.47 13.62
C HIS A 274 -18.87 -9.89 12.56
N LYS A 275 -18.45 -10.67 11.56
CA LYS A 275 -19.29 -11.10 10.44
C LYS A 275 -19.78 -12.52 10.65
N VAL A 276 -20.92 -12.86 10.03
CA VAL A 276 -21.45 -14.21 10.04
C VAL A 276 -20.91 -14.96 8.83
N TRP A 277 -20.39 -16.16 9.04
CA TRP A 277 -19.72 -16.97 8.03
C TRP A 277 -20.53 -18.21 7.69
N ALA A 278 -20.59 -18.58 6.42
CA ALA A 278 -21.29 -19.78 5.96
C ALA A 278 -20.58 -21.06 6.44
N LEU A 279 -21.35 -22.02 6.93
CA LEU A 279 -20.91 -23.40 7.16
C LEU A 279 -21.76 -24.33 6.29
N LYS A 280 -21.25 -25.56 6.12
CA LYS A 280 -21.95 -26.65 5.46
C LYS A 280 -23.28 -26.99 6.16
N ASP A 281 -24.21 -27.58 5.42
CA ASP A 281 -25.51 -28.08 5.89
C ASP A 281 -26.43 -26.97 6.46
N GLY A 282 -26.39 -25.77 5.88
CA GLY A 282 -27.25 -24.66 6.28
C GLY A 282 -26.88 -23.99 7.61
N TYR A 283 -25.73 -24.35 8.20
CA TYR A 283 -25.24 -23.73 9.43
C TYR A 283 -24.45 -22.45 9.13
N VAL A 284 -24.22 -21.67 10.17
CA VAL A 284 -23.37 -20.48 10.13
C VAL A 284 -22.48 -20.39 11.36
N LEU A 285 -21.33 -19.75 11.20
CA LEU A 285 -20.45 -19.36 12.30
C LEU A 285 -20.63 -17.86 12.58
N ALA A 286 -21.16 -17.54 13.76
CA ALA A 286 -21.34 -16.18 14.27
C ALA A 286 -20.36 -15.92 15.44
N PRO A 287 -19.21 -15.27 15.21
CA PRO A 287 -18.15 -15.08 16.22
C PRO A 287 -18.60 -14.39 17.51
N ASP A 288 -19.61 -13.52 17.41
CA ASP A 288 -20.13 -12.74 18.54
C ASP A 288 -21.13 -13.52 19.41
N LEU A 289 -21.69 -14.64 18.92
CA LEU A 289 -22.74 -15.40 19.61
C LEU A 289 -22.20 -16.66 20.29
N ARG A 290 -21.22 -16.52 21.19
CA ARG A 290 -20.46 -17.66 21.75
C ARG A 290 -21.25 -18.65 22.63
N ASN A 291 -22.38 -18.25 23.22
CA ASN A 291 -23.13 -19.08 24.17
C ASN A 291 -24.49 -19.51 23.60
N PRO A 292 -24.86 -20.81 23.50
CA PRO A 292 -24.08 -21.99 23.89
C PRO A 292 -22.95 -22.36 22.92
N THR A 293 -22.97 -21.85 21.69
CA THR A 293 -21.94 -22.11 20.68
C THR A 293 -21.96 -21.02 19.61
N PRO A 294 -20.82 -20.60 19.03
CA PRO A 294 -20.81 -19.66 17.92
C PRO A 294 -21.40 -20.24 16.62
N VAL A 295 -21.63 -21.56 16.55
CA VAL A 295 -22.32 -22.20 15.43
C VAL A 295 -23.83 -22.11 15.61
N ARG A 296 -24.52 -21.58 14.61
CA ARG A 296 -25.97 -21.33 14.62
C ARG A 296 -26.63 -21.87 13.37
N GLN A 297 -27.93 -22.06 13.47
CA GLN A 297 -28.79 -22.14 12.31
C GLN A 297 -29.06 -20.74 11.76
N VAL A 298 -29.32 -20.64 10.46
CA VAL A 298 -29.54 -19.33 9.78
C VAL A 298 -30.64 -18.50 10.45
N TRP A 299 -31.74 -19.13 10.88
CA TRP A 299 -32.86 -18.42 11.51
C TRP A 299 -32.57 -17.92 12.93
N GLU A 300 -31.50 -18.41 13.58
CA GLU A 300 -31.08 -17.96 14.90
C GLU A 300 -30.23 -16.68 14.85
N VAL A 301 -29.83 -16.26 13.64
CA VAL A 301 -29.03 -15.07 13.41
C VAL A 301 -29.79 -14.08 12.55
N ASN A 302 -29.77 -12.80 12.92
CA ASN A 302 -30.38 -11.74 12.12
C ASN A 302 -29.42 -11.26 11.02
N ALA A 303 -28.91 -12.19 10.20
CA ALA A 303 -27.99 -11.92 9.11
C ALA A 303 -28.67 -12.19 7.76
N ARG A 304 -28.38 -11.34 6.77
CA ARG A 304 -28.92 -11.46 5.40
C ARG A 304 -27.86 -11.84 4.37
N GLU A 305 -26.59 -11.75 4.77
CA GLU A 305 -25.43 -12.07 3.95
C GLU A 305 -24.45 -12.85 4.82
N PHE A 306 -23.88 -13.90 4.23
CA PHE A 306 -22.99 -14.84 4.88
C PHE A 306 -21.65 -14.84 4.16
N MET A 307 -20.60 -14.45 4.87
CA MET A 307 -19.25 -14.41 4.34
C MET A 307 -18.74 -15.83 4.11
N TYR A 308 -17.97 -16.06 3.05
CA TYR A 308 -17.36 -17.36 2.79
C TYR A 308 -16.06 -17.23 2.01
N TYR A 309 -15.23 -18.27 2.13
CA TYR A 309 -14.09 -18.55 1.28
C TYR A 309 -13.97 -20.07 1.17
N CYS A 310 -13.36 -20.56 0.10
CA CYS A 310 -13.28 -21.99 -0.14
C CYS A 310 -11.89 -22.54 0.23
N VAL A 311 -11.89 -23.79 0.69
CA VAL A 311 -10.68 -24.53 1.07
C VAL A 311 -10.67 -25.92 0.47
N ARG A 312 -9.47 -26.51 0.37
CA ARG A 312 -9.25 -27.89 -0.05
C ARG A 312 -8.35 -28.61 0.95
#